data_AF-M1CS56-F1
#
_entry.id   AF-M1CS56-F1
#
_cell.length_a   1.000
_cell.length_b   1.000
_cell.length_c   1.000
_cell.angle_alpha   90.00
_cell.angle_beta   90.00
_cell.angle_gamma   90.00
#
_symmetry.space_group_name_H-M   'P 1'
#
loop_
_entity.id
_entity.type
_entity.pdbx_description
1 polymer ?
#
loop_
_entity_poly.entity_id
_entity_poly.type
_entity_poly.pdbx_seq_one_letter_code
_entity_poly.pdbx_strand_id
1 'polypeptide(L)'
;MVGRKTNLKVLISKLWEVGATIVKTTEFVQGQTCRWGLAWSFLPASKKIVPSHVAEKNNMSFMLEGLQRHQSAFDVLQSVESYFRNMGASSKLDSASFKVDVFQQIPGTLLVKGLLLQKEIPVPGVFSVIFQQLQEVLKSKFSKGIR
;
A
#
# COMPACT_ATOMS: atom_id res chain seq x y z
N MET A 1 5.28 23.44 -16.32
CA MET A 1 5.53 24.79 -15.79
C MET A 1 4.81 25.81 -16.65
N VAL A 2 4.28 26.88 -16.05
CA VAL A 2 3.48 27.90 -16.71
C VAL A 2 4.19 29.25 -16.55
N GLY A 3 4.41 29.97 -17.66
CA GLY A 3 5.14 31.25 -17.65
C GLY A 3 4.28 32.50 -17.49
N ARG A 4 2.95 32.39 -17.68
CA ARG A 4 2.00 33.51 -17.57
C ARG A 4 0.88 33.16 -16.59
N LYS A 5 0.61 34.06 -15.64
CA LYS A 5 -0.41 33.88 -14.59
C LYS A 5 -1.83 33.75 -15.16
N THR A 6 -2.13 34.42 -16.28
CA THR A 6 -3.43 34.29 -16.98
C THR A 6 -3.64 32.90 -17.55
N ASN A 7 -2.62 32.33 -18.20
CA ASN A 7 -2.66 30.95 -18.72
C ASN A 7 -2.86 29.93 -17.60
N LEU A 8 -2.25 30.17 -16.43
CA LEU A 8 -2.44 29.31 -15.25
C LEU A 8 -3.92 29.25 -14.84
N LYS A 9 -4.60 30.40 -14.79
CA LYS A 9 -6.04 30.46 -14.46
C LYS A 9 -6.88 29.67 -15.46
N VAL A 10 -6.65 29.86 -16.76
CA VAL A 10 -7.37 29.14 -17.82
C VAL A 10 -7.16 27.62 -17.71
N LEU A 11 -5.93 27.19 -17.47
CA LEU A 11 -5.59 25.77 -17.29
C LEU A 11 -6.28 25.17 -16.06
N ILE A 12 -6.30 25.87 -14.93
CA ILE A 12 -7.00 25.41 -13.72
C ILE A 12 -8.49 25.24 -14.01
N SER A 13 -9.15 26.23 -14.62
CA SER A 13 -10.56 26.13 -14.98
C SER A 13 -10.84 24.93 -15.88
N LYS A 14 -10.00 24.72 -16.90
CA LYS A 14 -10.15 23.59 -17.83
C LYS A 14 -9.93 22.24 -17.15
N LEU A 15 -9.01 22.16 -16.18
CA LEU A 15 -8.78 20.93 -15.41
C LEU A 15 -10.01 20.55 -14.58
N TRP A 16 -10.67 21.53 -13.96
CA TRP A 16 -11.94 21.29 -13.26
C TRP A 16 -13.05 20.87 -14.23
N GLU A 17 -13.12 21.50 -15.40
CA GLU A 17 -14.10 21.17 -16.45
C GLU A 17 -13.97 19.72 -16.93
N VAL A 18 -12.73 19.22 -17.12
CA VAL A 18 -12.48 17.82 -17.53
C VAL A 18 -12.54 16.82 -16.38
N GLY A 19 -12.94 17.24 -15.18
CA GLY A 19 -13.18 16.35 -14.04
C GLY A 19 -11.95 16.04 -13.18
N ALA A 20 -10.88 16.84 -13.24
CA ALA A 20 -9.81 16.73 -12.26
C ALA A 20 -10.39 17.00 -10.86
N THR A 21 -10.01 16.18 -9.89
CA THR A 21 -10.52 16.21 -8.52
C THR A 21 -9.56 16.92 -7.57
N ILE A 22 -8.28 16.98 -7.96
CA ILE A 22 -7.22 17.66 -7.22
C ILE A 22 -6.46 18.53 -8.21
N VAL A 23 -6.31 19.82 -7.90
CA VAL A 23 -5.46 20.76 -8.64
C VAL A 23 -4.60 21.52 -7.63
N LYS A 24 -3.28 21.51 -7.82
CA LYS A 24 -2.30 22.19 -6.96
C LYS A 24 -1.40 23.08 -7.79
N THR A 25 -1.09 24.24 -7.23
CA THR A 25 -0.17 25.21 -7.85
C THR A 25 0.93 25.58 -6.89
N THR A 26 2.11 25.87 -7.43
CA THR A 26 3.22 26.46 -6.67
C THR A 26 3.89 27.54 -7.52
N GLU A 27 4.60 28.46 -6.88
CA GLU A 27 5.34 29.52 -7.55
C GLU A 27 6.85 29.29 -7.41
N PHE A 28 7.57 29.48 -8.52
CA PHE A 28 9.02 29.45 -8.57
C PHE A 28 9.49 30.86 -8.94
N VAL A 29 10.28 31.48 -8.07
CA VAL A 29 10.83 32.83 -8.27
C VAL A 29 12.35 32.74 -8.38
N GLN A 30 12.90 33.23 -9.49
CA GLN A 30 14.33 33.35 -9.71
C GLN A 30 14.65 34.74 -10.25
N GLY A 31 15.16 35.61 -9.39
CA GLY A 31 15.37 37.02 -9.72
C GLY A 31 14.05 37.68 -10.12
N GLN A 32 14.00 38.30 -11.29
CA GLN A 32 12.79 38.92 -11.85
C GLN A 32 11.87 37.94 -12.59
N THR A 33 12.26 36.67 -12.72
CA THR A 33 11.46 35.67 -13.43
C THR A 33 10.60 34.89 -12.44
N CYS A 34 9.27 34.98 -12.60
CA CYS A 34 8.32 34.10 -11.93
C CYS A 34 7.77 33.06 -12.91
N ARG A 35 7.66 31.82 -12.43
CA ARG A 35 7.02 30.68 -13.12
C ARG A 35 6.09 29.98 -12.14
N TRP A 36 5.08 29.30 -12.66
CA TRP A 36 4.15 28.53 -11.84
C TRP A 36 4.24 27.03 -12.16
N GLY A 37 4.33 26.21 -11.12
CA GLY A 37 4.06 24.79 -11.20
C GLY A 37 2.56 24.53 -11.15
N LEU A 38 2.07 23.60 -11.96
CA LEU A 38 0.69 23.13 -11.95
C LEU A 38 0.72 21.61 -11.97
N ALA A 39 0.05 20.98 -11.00
CA ALA A 39 -0.09 19.54 -10.89
C ALA A 39 -1.57 19.20 -10.64
N TRP A 40 -2.05 18.11 -11.21
CA TRP A 40 -3.44 17.67 -11.07
C TRP A 40 -3.57 16.15 -10.96
N SER A 41 -4.71 15.70 -10.44
CA SER A 41 -5.08 14.30 -10.37
C SER A 41 -6.60 14.15 -10.55
N PHE A 42 -7.01 13.00 -11.07
CA PHE A 42 -8.40 12.56 -11.16
C PHE A 42 -8.79 11.61 -10.01
N LEU A 43 -7.88 11.36 -9.05
CA LEU A 43 -8.15 10.49 -7.90
C LEU A 43 -9.16 11.14 -6.95
N PRO A 44 -10.17 10.41 -6.44
CA PRO A 44 -11.16 10.98 -5.53
C PRO A 44 -10.46 11.64 -4.33
N ALA A 45 -10.94 12.83 -3.95
CA ALA A 45 -10.33 13.67 -2.93
C ALA A 45 -10.26 13.04 -1.52
N SER A 46 -10.80 11.83 -1.33
CA SER A 46 -10.65 11.01 -0.13
C SER A 46 -9.25 10.40 0.02
N LYS A 47 -8.47 10.28 -1.05
CA LYS A 47 -7.05 9.87 -0.99
C LYS A 47 -6.13 11.06 -0.71
N LYS A 48 -6.45 11.87 0.30
CA LYS A 48 -5.46 12.77 0.88
C LYS A 48 -4.33 11.90 1.42
N ILE A 49 -3.18 11.92 0.75
CA ILE A 49 -1.92 11.46 1.32
C ILE A 49 -1.59 12.50 2.41
N VAL A 50 -2.25 12.35 3.56
CA VAL A 50 -1.79 12.95 4.80
C VAL A 50 -0.48 12.24 5.11
N PRO A 51 0.65 12.96 5.29
CA PRO A 51 1.79 12.37 5.95
C PRO A 51 1.36 12.14 7.40
N SER A 52 0.78 10.97 7.70
CA SER A 52 0.30 10.70 9.06
C SER A 52 1.49 10.38 9.95
N HIS A 53 1.99 11.41 10.62
CA HIS A 53 2.67 11.33 11.90
C HIS A 53 1.69 10.89 12.99
N VAL A 54 1.19 9.67 12.85
CA VAL A 54 0.74 8.78 13.93
C VAL A 54 1.00 7.38 13.37
N ALA A 55 1.83 6.60 14.05
CA ALA A 55 2.09 5.20 13.71
C ALA A 55 0.82 4.36 13.95
N GLU A 56 -0.17 4.47 13.07
CA GLU A 56 -1.08 3.36 12.83
C GLU A 56 -0.22 2.18 12.37
N LYS A 57 -0.32 1.04 13.05
CA LYS A 57 0.38 -0.22 12.70
C LYS A 57 -0.19 -0.81 11.39
N ASN A 58 -0.17 -0.03 10.33
CA ASN A 58 -0.51 -0.43 8.97
C ASN A 58 0.59 -1.33 8.37
N ASN A 59 1.73 -1.44 9.06
CA ASN A 59 2.83 -2.33 8.77
C ASN A 59 2.91 -3.40 9.86
N MET A 60 2.64 -4.64 9.50
CA MET A 60 2.82 -5.80 10.37
C MET A 60 3.81 -6.77 9.76
N SER A 61 4.59 -7.44 10.59
CA SER A 61 5.55 -8.42 10.11
C SER A 61 5.79 -9.52 11.13
N PHE A 62 6.06 -10.72 10.65
CA PHE A 62 6.51 -11.84 11.47
C PHE A 62 7.52 -12.70 10.72
N MET A 63 8.34 -13.41 11.48
CA MET A 63 9.28 -14.38 10.94
C MET A 63 8.63 -15.77 10.92
N LEU A 64 8.78 -16.45 9.79
CA LEU A 64 8.62 -17.89 9.66
C LEU A 64 10.00 -18.50 9.72
N GLU A 65 10.25 -19.27 10.77
CA GLU A 65 11.50 -19.95 11.03
C GLU A 65 11.28 -21.46 10.95
N GLY A 66 12.39 -22.19 10.74
CA GLY A 66 12.38 -23.66 10.69
C GLY A 66 11.81 -24.21 9.37
N LEU A 67 11.87 -23.45 8.28
CA LEU A 67 11.44 -23.94 6.97
C LEU A 67 12.33 -25.09 6.51
N GLN A 68 11.68 -26.13 5.99
CA GLN A 68 12.38 -27.26 5.37
C GLN A 68 13.09 -26.83 4.09
N ARG A 69 14.17 -27.53 3.70
CA ARG A 69 14.97 -27.19 2.51
C ARG A 69 14.18 -27.11 1.19
N HIS A 70 13.03 -27.78 1.12
CA HIS A 70 12.17 -27.79 -0.05
C HIS A 70 11.09 -26.69 -0.03
N GLN A 71 10.98 -25.93 1.07
CA GLN A 71 9.98 -24.88 1.23
C GLN A 71 10.61 -23.52 0.91
N SER A 72 10.00 -22.83 -0.03
CA SER A 72 10.45 -21.55 -0.57
C SER A 72 9.48 -20.42 -0.24
N ALA A 73 9.91 -19.18 -0.51
CA ALA A 73 9.02 -18.02 -0.43
C ALA A 73 7.77 -18.17 -1.32
N PHE A 74 7.89 -18.90 -2.43
CA PHE A 74 6.77 -19.17 -3.34
C PHE A 74 5.70 -20.05 -2.67
N ASP A 75 6.09 -21.10 -1.94
CA ASP A 75 5.15 -21.97 -1.22
C ASP A 75 4.38 -21.23 -0.13
N VAL A 76 5.07 -20.29 0.53
CA VAL A 76 4.45 -19.38 1.51
C VAL A 76 3.47 -18.44 0.81
N LEU A 77 3.84 -17.81 -0.30
CA LEU A 77 2.95 -16.94 -1.07
C LEU A 77 1.70 -17.68 -1.57
N GLN A 78 1.85 -18.91 -2.07
CA GLN A 78 0.71 -19.73 -2.48
C GLN A 78 -0.22 -20.07 -1.30
N SER A 79 0.34 -20.27 -0.10
CA SER A 79 -0.44 -20.50 1.12
C SER A 79 -1.16 -19.23 1.60
N VAL A 80 -0.53 -18.06 1.47
CA VAL A 80 -1.15 -16.75 1.71
C VAL A 80 -2.33 -16.55 0.76
N GLU A 81 -2.14 -16.80 -0.53
CA GLU A 81 -3.20 -16.68 -1.53
C GLU A 81 -4.36 -17.64 -1.22
N SER A 82 -4.07 -18.90 -0.91
CA SER A 82 -5.09 -19.90 -0.56
C SER A 82 -5.89 -19.49 0.69
N TYR A 83 -5.21 -18.96 1.72
CA TYR A 83 -5.85 -18.48 2.94
C TYR A 83 -6.90 -17.41 2.65
N PHE A 84 -6.54 -16.39 1.86
CA PHE A 84 -7.46 -15.32 1.50
C PHE A 84 -8.60 -15.81 0.61
N ARG A 85 -8.31 -16.70 -0.35
CA ARG A 85 -9.34 -17.31 -1.21
C ARG A 85 -10.38 -18.06 -0.38
N ASN A 86 -9.95 -18.79 0.65
CA ASN A 86 -10.83 -19.52 1.57
C ASN A 86 -11.66 -18.59 2.47
N MET A 87 -11.16 -17.40 2.79
CA MET A 87 -11.92 -16.36 3.50
C MET A 87 -12.99 -15.67 2.62
N GLY A 88 -13.22 -16.14 1.40
CA GLY A 88 -14.19 -15.55 0.48
C GLY A 88 -13.66 -14.31 -0.26
N ALA A 89 -12.35 -14.02 -0.17
CA ALA A 89 -11.72 -13.00 -1.00
C ALA A 89 -11.63 -13.52 -2.45
N SER A 90 -12.70 -13.32 -3.21
CA SER A 90 -12.77 -13.66 -4.63
C SER A 90 -11.96 -12.66 -5.46
N SER A 91 -10.78 -13.09 -5.92
CA SER A 91 -10.06 -12.66 -7.15
C SER A 91 -9.78 -11.17 -7.43
N LYS A 92 -10.21 -10.24 -6.59
CA LYS A 92 -9.65 -8.89 -6.51
C LYS A 92 -9.34 -8.64 -5.05
N LEU A 93 -8.26 -9.25 -4.58
CA LEU A 93 -7.42 -8.60 -3.59
C LEU A 93 -7.01 -7.31 -4.28
N ASP A 94 -7.80 -6.25 -4.12
CA ASP A 94 -7.51 -4.99 -4.77
C ASP A 94 -6.12 -4.63 -4.27
N SER A 95 -5.12 -4.61 -5.15
CA SER A 95 -3.78 -4.17 -4.79
C SER A 95 -3.82 -2.73 -4.24
N ALA A 96 -4.97 -2.05 -4.34
CA ALA A 96 -5.25 -0.82 -3.64
C ALA A 96 -5.48 -0.98 -2.11
N SER A 97 -5.95 -2.12 -1.60
CA SER A 97 -6.37 -2.29 -0.20
C SER A 97 -5.27 -2.76 0.74
N PHE A 98 -4.52 -3.80 0.39
CA PHE A 98 -3.36 -4.26 1.18
C PHE A 98 -2.37 -5.06 0.32
N LYS A 99 -1.14 -5.23 0.81
CA LYS A 99 -0.05 -5.98 0.19
C LYS A 99 0.59 -6.92 1.20
N VAL A 100 0.95 -8.13 0.76
CA VAL A 100 1.76 -9.06 1.54
C VAL A 100 3.02 -9.38 0.75
N ASP A 101 4.18 -9.16 1.36
CA ASP A 101 5.48 -9.45 0.80
C ASP A 101 6.18 -10.54 1.64
N VAL A 102 6.90 -11.44 0.98
CA VAL A 102 7.67 -12.51 1.63
C VAL A 102 9.13 -12.40 1.20
N PHE A 103 10.03 -12.24 2.17
CA PHE A 103 11.45 -12.06 1.93
C PHE A 103 12.26 -13.12 2.65
N GLN A 104 13.25 -13.71 2.00
CA GLN A 104 14.22 -14.54 2.69
C GLN A 104 15.24 -13.66 3.41
N GLN A 105 15.34 -13.79 4.73
CA GLN A 105 16.37 -13.07 5.51
C GLN A 105 17.66 -13.89 5.58
N ILE A 106 17.53 -15.17 5.92
CA ILE A 106 18.60 -16.16 5.97
C ILE A 106 18.05 -17.51 5.50
N PRO A 107 18.90 -18.48 5.13
CA PRO A 107 18.44 -19.85 4.84
C PRO A 107 17.56 -20.40 5.97
N GLY A 108 16.37 -20.89 5.63
CA GLY A 108 15.41 -21.42 6.62
C GLY A 108 14.55 -20.39 7.36
N THR A 109 14.74 -19.09 7.10
CA THR A 109 13.94 -18.01 7.71
C THR A 109 13.38 -17.04 6.66
N LEU A 110 12.05 -16.93 6.64
CA LEU A 110 11.32 -15.99 5.80
C LEU A 110 10.65 -14.91 6.65
N LEU A 111 10.81 -13.66 6.26
CA LEU A 111 10.09 -12.52 6.81
C LEU A 111 8.84 -12.27 5.98
N VAL A 112 7.66 -12.39 6.60
CA VAL A 112 6.38 -12.04 6.00
C VAL A 112 6.00 -10.63 6.46
N LYS A 113 5.76 -9.72 5.52
CA LYS A 113 5.33 -8.34 5.78
C LYS A 113 3.96 -8.09 5.18
N GLY A 114 3.04 -7.57 5.98
CA GLY A 114 1.73 -7.07 5.56
C GLY A 114 1.69 -5.56 5.64
N LEU A 115 1.21 -4.94 4.58
CA LEU A 115 1.03 -3.49 4.46
C LEU A 115 -0.42 -3.20 4.09
N LEU A 116 -1.12 -2.43 4.92
CA LEU A 116 -2.44 -1.89 4.58
C LEU A 116 -2.27 -0.65 3.70
N LEU A 117 -2.82 -0.68 2.48
CA LEU A 117 -2.68 0.34 1.44
C LEU A 117 -3.86 1.32 1.38
N GLN A 118 -5.07 0.91 1.79
CA GLN A 118 -6.25 1.78 1.85
C GLN A 118 -6.74 1.92 3.30
N LYS A 119 -6.85 3.17 3.77
CA LYS A 119 -7.41 3.50 5.10
C LYS A 119 -8.94 3.44 5.18
N GLU A 120 -9.64 3.20 4.07
CA GLU A 120 -11.11 3.10 4.01
C GLU A 120 -11.62 1.67 4.26
N ILE A 121 -10.98 0.90 5.14
CA ILE A 121 -11.61 -0.32 5.68
C ILE A 121 -12.62 0.13 6.76
N PRO A 122 -13.88 -0.34 6.72
CA PRO A 122 -14.80 -0.11 7.81
C PRO A 122 -14.28 -0.88 9.03
N VAL A 123 -14.00 -0.15 10.12
CA VAL A 123 -13.52 -0.62 11.43
C VAL A 123 -11.97 -0.77 11.54
N PRO A 124 -11.30 0.10 12.33
CA PRO A 124 -9.89 -0.07 12.71
C PRO A 124 -9.61 -1.44 13.34
N GLY A 125 -8.50 -2.09 12.96
CA GLY A 125 -8.04 -3.34 13.59
C GLY A 125 -8.42 -4.64 12.89
N VAL A 126 -9.34 -4.62 11.92
CA VAL A 126 -9.70 -5.83 11.13
C VAL A 126 -8.48 -6.42 10.42
N PHE A 127 -7.65 -5.56 9.81
CA PHE A 127 -6.40 -6.00 9.17
C PHE A 127 -5.46 -6.71 10.15
N SER A 128 -5.33 -6.20 11.38
CA SER A 128 -4.46 -6.83 12.38
C SER A 128 -4.94 -8.21 12.81
N VAL A 129 -6.26 -8.40 12.96
CA VAL A 129 -6.84 -9.70 13.30
C VAL A 129 -6.61 -10.70 12.18
N ILE A 130 -6.88 -10.29 10.93
CA ILE A 130 -6.67 -11.13 9.75
C ILE A 130 -5.19 -11.51 9.60
N PHE A 131 -4.28 -10.54 9.77
CA PHE A 131 -2.85 -10.77 9.63
C PHE A 131 -2.29 -11.66 10.76
N GLN A 132 -2.83 -11.53 11.97
CA GLN A 132 -2.50 -12.42 13.09
C GLN A 132 -3.00 -13.85 12.84
N GLN A 133 -4.22 -14.03 12.32
CA GLN A 133 -4.72 -15.36 11.96
C GLN A 133 -3.89 -15.99 10.83
N LEU A 134 -3.50 -15.20 9.82
CA LEU A 134 -2.59 -15.64 8.76
C LEU A 134 -1.25 -16.12 9.33
N GLN A 135 -0.68 -15.37 10.28
CA GLN A 135 0.55 -15.78 10.98
C GLN A 135 0.41 -17.16 11.61
N GLU A 136 -0.66 -17.38 12.38
CA GLU A 136 -0.86 -18.66 13.07
C GLU A 136 -1.03 -19.84 12.10
N VAL A 137 -1.75 -19.62 10.99
CA VAL A 137 -1.90 -20.64 9.94
C VAL A 137 -0.55 -20.96 9.29
N LEU A 138 0.25 -19.94 8.95
CA LEU A 138 1.54 -20.16 8.31
C LEU A 138 2.56 -20.79 9.27
N LYS A 139 2.61 -20.38 10.53
CA LYS A 139 3.47 -21.01 11.55
C LYS A 139 3.07 -22.46 11.77
N SER A 140 1.77 -22.75 11.89
CA SER A 140 1.26 -24.13 12.01
C SER A 140 1.64 -25.00 10.80
N LYS A 141 1.64 -24.42 9.59
CA LYS A 141 1.95 -25.14 8.35
C LYS A 141 3.45 -25.35 8.12
N PHE A 142 4.27 -24.34 8.37
CA PHE A 142 5.69 -24.32 7.98
C PHE A 142 6.66 -24.56 9.14
N SER A 143 6.31 -24.24 10.39
CA SER A 143 7.21 -24.34 11.55
C SER A 143 7.20 -25.72 12.23
N LYS A 144 6.73 -26.77 11.56
CA LYS A 144 6.69 -28.16 12.10
C LYS A 144 8.06 -28.84 12.26
N GLY A 145 9.17 -28.11 12.13
CA GLY A 145 10.53 -28.64 12.08
C GLY A 145 11.33 -28.59 13.39
N ILE A 146 10.75 -28.17 14.53
CA ILE A 146 11.44 -28.21 15.84
C ILE A 146 10.82 -29.32 16.69
N ARG A 147 11.20 -30.56 16.43
CA ARG A 147 11.16 -31.67 17.39
C ARG A 147 12.43 -32.49 17.24
#